data_AF-A0A1F2Y4M5-F1
#
_entry.id   AF-A0A1F2Y4M5-F1
#
_cell.length_a   1.000
_cell.length_b   1.000
_cell.length_c   1.000
_cell.angle_alpha   90.00
_cell.angle_beta   90.00
_cell.angle_gamma   90.00
#
_symmetry.space_group_name_H-M   'P 1'
#
loop_
_entity.id
_entity.type
_entity.pdbx_description
1 polymer ?
#
loop_
_entity_poly.entity_id
_entity_poly.type
_entity_poly.pdbx_seq_one_letter_code
_entity_poly.pdbx_strand_id
1 'polypeptide(L)' 'MPSIHVVVLRESQIVTRLGEVLAELEESRQRTGAVPSSVNFISGPSRSSDIENDLSIGVHGPAAVFVLLWQDAEA' A
#
# COMPACT_ATOMS: atom_id res chain seq x y z
N MET A 1 2.38 13.18 -3.90
CA MET A 1 2.75 11.91 -4.56
C MET A 1 2.63 12.09 -6.06
N PRO A 2 3.38 11.33 -6.89
CA PRO A 2 3.22 11.38 -8.35
C PRO A 2 1.81 10.98 -8.78
N SER A 3 1.36 11.51 -9.92
CA SER A 3 0.03 11.20 -10.48
C SER A 3 -0.12 9.73 -10.86
N ILE A 4 0.98 9.09 -11.30
CA ILE A 4 1.05 7.66 -11.60
C ILE A 4 2.03 7.02 -10.64
N HIS A 5 1.62 5.96 -9.97
CA HIS A 5 2.46 5.13 -9.10
C HIS A 5 2.52 3.71 -9.65
N VAL A 6 3.71 3.23 -10.01
CA VAL A 6 3.94 1.84 -10.41
C VAL A 6 4.66 1.11 -9.29
N VAL A 7 4.07 0.01 -8.81
CA VAL A 7 4.59 -0.81 -7.71
C VAL A 7 4.94 -2.19 -8.24
N VAL A 8 6.13 -2.69 -7.90
CA VAL A 8 6.46 -4.11 -8.03
C VAL A 8 6.24 -4.75 -6.67
N LEU A 9 5.30 -5.69 -6.59
CA LEU A 9 4.88 -6.32 -5.34
C LEU A 9 5.12 -7.81 -5.43
N ARG A 10 5.91 -8.38 -4.51
CA ARG A 10 6.02 -9.84 -4.39
C ARG A 10 4.74 -10.41 -3.79
N GLU A 11 4.33 -11.58 -4.26
CA GLU A 11 3.13 -12.26 -3.77
C GLU A 11 3.19 -12.51 -2.25
N SER A 12 4.36 -12.91 -1.73
CA SER A 12 4.63 -13.09 -0.29
C SER A 12 4.45 -11.84 0.57
N GLN A 13 4.36 -10.65 -0.03
CA GLN A 13 4.14 -9.39 0.71
C GLN A 13 2.65 -9.03 0.86
N ILE A 14 1.74 -9.83 0.29
CA ILE A 14 0.30 -9.64 0.44
C ILE A 14 -0.13 -10.21 1.79
N VAL A 15 -0.64 -9.35 2.67
CA VAL A 15 -1.10 -9.71 4.02
C VAL A 15 -2.55 -9.33 4.22
N THR A 16 -3.20 -9.94 5.21
CA THR A 16 -4.65 -9.74 5.44
C THR A 16 -4.93 -8.52 6.30
N ARG A 17 -3.99 -8.14 7.18
CA ARG A 17 -4.20 -7.10 8.19
C ARG A 17 -3.06 -6.09 8.18
N LEU A 18 -3.41 -4.81 8.33
CA LEU A 18 -2.44 -3.71 8.44
C LEU A 18 -1.43 -3.92 9.57
N GLY A 19 -1.85 -4.54 10.68
CA GLY A 19 -0.96 -4.82 11.82
C GLY A 19 0.23 -5.71 11.46
N GLU A 20 0.09 -6.60 10.47
CA GLU A 20 1.18 -7.46 9.99
C GLU A 20 2.27 -6.62 9.32
N VAL A 21 1.88 -5.59 8.54
CA VAL A 21 2.82 -4.65 7.91
C VAL A 21 3.58 -3.82 8.96
N LEU A 22 2.89 -3.40 10.02
CA LEU A 22 3.52 -2.62 11.10
C LEU A 22 4.55 -3.46 11.88
N ALA A 23 4.27 -4.74 12.11
CA ALA A 23 5.22 -5.67 12.71
C ALA A 23 6.46 -5.86 11.83
N GLU A 24 6.29 -6.07 10.52
CA GLU A 24 7.41 -6.22 9.58
C GLU A 24 8.28 -4.94 9.51
N LEU A 25 7.69 -3.75 9.60
CA LEU A 25 8.44 -2.48 9.66
C LEU A 25 9.29 -2.37 10.94
N GLU A 26 8.75 -2.81 12.08
CA GLU A 26 9.47 -2.90 13.35
C GLU A 26 10.65 -3.88 13.25
N GLU A 27 10.41 -5.09 12.73
CA GLU A 27 11.44 -6.10 12.52
C GLU A 27 12.53 -5.63 11.55
N SER A 28 12.15 -4.97 10.46
CA SER A 28 13.07 -4.35 9.51
C SER A 28 13.94 -3.29 10.18
N ARG A 29 13.38 -2.45 11.05
CA ARG A 29 14.17 -1.49 11.84
C ARG A 29 15.18 -2.20 12.74
N GLN A 30 14.76 -3.26 13.43
CA GLN A 30 15.65 -4.02 14.32
C GLN A 30 16.81 -4.67 13.54
N ARG A 31 16.55 -5.19 12.33
CA ARG A 31 17.56 -5.80 11.47
C ARG A 31 18.53 -4.81 10.83
N THR A 32 18.02 -3.65 10.40
CA THR A 32 18.79 -2.67 9.62
C THR A 32 19.35 -1.52 10.45
N GLY A 33 18.83 -1.31 11.67
CA GLY A 33 19.14 -0.16 12.51
C GLY A 33 18.53 1.16 12.02
N ALA A 34 17.73 1.14 10.95
CA ALA A 34 17.19 2.33 10.31
C ALA A 34 15.67 2.24 10.13
N VAL A 35 15.00 3.39 10.19
CA VAL A 35 13.58 3.54 9.83
C VAL A 35 13.51 4.16 8.45
N PRO A 36 12.56 3.75 7.59
CA PRO A 36 12.28 4.48 6.37
C PRO A 36 12.03 5.97 6.65
N SER A 37 12.55 6.85 5.78
CA SER A 37 12.34 8.30 5.91
C SER A 37 10.87 8.71 5.82
N SER A 38 10.03 7.86 5.23
CA SER A 38 8.59 8.05 5.14
C SER A 38 7.89 6.71 4.93
N VAL A 39 6.68 6.56 5.50
CA VAL A 39 5.76 5.45 5.22
C VAL A 39 4.47 6.04 4.67
N ASN A 40 4.09 5.64 3.46
CA ASN A 40 2.89 6.14 2.77
C ASN A 40 1.84 5.03 2.68
N PHE A 41 0.66 5.26 3.25
CA PHE A 41 -0.49 4.36 3.10
C PHE A 41 -1.32 4.79 1.90
N ILE A 42 -1.26 4.00 0.83
CA ILE A 42 -2.08 4.21 -0.37
C ILE A 42 -3.24 3.22 -0.31
N SER A 43 -4.45 3.72 -0.08
CA SER A 43 -5.67 2.92 -0.13
C SER A 43 -6.36 3.05 -1.49
N GLY A 44 -7.26 2.11 -1.79
CA GLY A 44 -8.20 2.27 -2.89
C GLY A 44 -9.13 3.48 -2.68
N PRO A 45 -9.90 3.87 -3.72
CA PRO A 45 -10.85 4.96 -3.61
C PRO A 45 -11.81 4.68 -2.45
N SER A 46 -12.04 5.71 -1.61
CA SER A 46 -13.06 5.62 -0.56
C SER A 46 -14.41 5.38 -1.23
N ARG A 47 -15.15 4.37 -0.78
CA ARG A 47 -16.54 4.17 -1.18
C ARG A 47 -17.44 4.94 -0.22
N SER A 48 -17.44 6.27 -0.32
CA SER A 48 -18.30 7.16 0.48
C SER A 48 -19.71 7.34 -0.11
N SER A 49 -19.98 6.73 -1.26
CA SER A 49 -21.21 6.88 -2.06
C SER A 49 -22.50 6.40 -1.37
N ASP A 50 -22.39 5.67 -0.26
CA ASP A 50 -23.50 5.03 0.44
C ASP A 50 -24.25 5.97 1.43
N ILE A 51 -23.83 7.23 1.55
CA ILE A 51 -24.44 8.20 2.48
C ILE A 51 -25.39 9.18 1.76
N GLU A 52 -25.00 9.71 0.59
CA GLU A 52 -25.76 10.76 -0.11
C GLU A 52 -26.03 10.49 -1.60
N ASN A 53 -25.60 9.34 -2.16
CA ASN A 53 -25.71 9.01 -3.58
C ASN A 53 -25.02 10.03 -4.54
N ASP A 54 -24.14 10.87 -4.01
CA ASP A 54 -23.20 11.68 -4.78
C ASP A 54 -21.81 11.05 -4.70
N LEU A 55 -21.27 10.63 -5.84
CA LEU A 55 -19.95 10.02 -5.95
C LEU A 55 -18.88 11.12 -5.90
N SER A 56 -18.70 11.70 -4.72
CA SER A 56 -17.55 12.53 -4.42
C SER A 56 -16.29 11.65 -4.33
N ILE A 57 -15.52 11.56 -5.41
CA ILE A 57 -14.23 10.86 -5.42
C ILE A 57 -13.19 11.75 -4.74
N GLY A 58 -12.97 11.55 -3.43
CA GLY A 58 -11.83 12.12 -2.75
C GLY A 58 -10.53 11.51 -3.27
N VAL A 59 -9.65 12.33 -3.86
CA VAL A 59 -8.32 11.88 -4.31
C VAL A 59 -7.34 12.02 -3.15
N HIS A 60 -7.20 10.97 -2.35
CA HIS A 60 -6.26 10.91 -1.22
C HIS A 60 -4.91 10.24 -1.57
N GLY A 61 -4.61 10.06 -2.86
CA GLY A 61 -3.42 9.36 -3.33
C GLY A 61 -3.10 9.63 -4.80
N PRO A 62 -2.22 8.84 -5.43
CA PRO A 62 -1.97 8.89 -6.88
C PRO A 62 -3.29 8.77 -7.68
N ALA A 63 -3.35 9.42 -8.84
CA ALA A 63 -4.52 9.33 -9.73
C ALA A 63 -4.65 7.93 -10.36
N ALA A 64 -3.53 7.24 -10.57
CA ALA A 64 -3.49 5.85 -11.00
C ALA A 64 -2.40 5.07 -10.25
N VAL A 65 -2.72 3.83 -9.90
CA VAL A 65 -1.77 2.87 -9.32
C VAL A 65 -1.75 1.62 -10.20
N PHE A 66 -0.57 1.22 -10.65
CA PHE A 66 -0.33 -0.03 -11.35
C PHE A 66 0.50 -0.93 -10.45
N VAL A 67 0.04 -2.16 -10.22
CA VAL A 67 0.76 -3.16 -9.43
C VAL A 67 1.20 -4.29 -10.36
N LEU A 68 2.51 -4.50 -10.44
CA LEU A 68 3.13 -5.64 -11.09
C LEU A 68 3.37 -6.70 -10.02
N LEU A 69 2.55 -7.75 -10.04
CA LEU A 69 2.72 -8.88 -9.13
C LEU A 69 3.87 -9.76 -9.61
N TRP A 70 4.86 -9.92 -8.73
CA TRP A 70 5.99 -10.80 -8.93
C TRP A 70 5.73 -12.10 -8.15
N GLN A 71 5.56 -13.20 -8.87
CA GLN A 71 5.50 -14.52 -8.25
C GLN A 71 6.87 -14.86 -7.68
N ASP A 72 6.89 -15.18 -6.39
CA ASP A 72 8.09 -15.67 -5.74
C ASP A 72 8.52 -17.00 -6.39
N ALA A 73 9.83 -17.23 -6.49
CA ALA A 73 10.32 -18.52 -6.98
C ALA A 73 9.94 -19.61 -5.96
N GLU A 74 9.45 -20.76 -6.44
CA GLU A 74 9.32 -21.94 -5.60
C GLU A 74 10.71 -22.32 -5.07
N ALA A 75 10.79 -22.56 -3.76
CA ALA A 75 12.01 -22.97 -3.07
C ALA A 75 12.37 -24.44 -3.34
#